data_AF-W2N8S7-F1
#
_entry.id   AF-W2N8S7-F1
#
_cell.length_a   1.000
_cell.length_b   1.000
_cell.length_c   1.000
_cell.angle_alpha   90.00
_cell.angle_beta   90.00
_cell.angle_gamma   90.00
#
_symmetry.space_group_name_H-M   'P 1'
#
loop_
_entity.id
_entity.type
_entity.pdbx_description
1 polymer ?
#
loop_
_entity_poly.entity_id
_entity_poly.type
_entity_poly.pdbx_seq_one_letter_code
_entity_poly.pdbx_strand_id
1 'polypeptide(L)'
;MVRCIFQVLVAVVLVAGTTSALDFGKLKDYATDIKEQFTNNATDPPAGKRPLHPLLSGLEFGGTGNDAYEYRDAVEPGEVVKGVTIRTGKRVNGIGIIHQNLAGEPVTNYVGGEGGDPQTLTLNPGEYIISIEAHTGEKDGRKRISYIKLTTNKNNSISGGTPTNEVGKESAQEGYQVGGFYGKRGDELDSVAAIWATILP
;
A
#
# COMPACT_ATOMS: atom_id res chain seq x y z
N MET A 1 33.03 7.06 1.70
CA MET A 1 32.07 6.28 2.54
C MET A 1 31.39 7.10 3.62
N VAL A 2 32.10 7.94 4.41
CA VAL A 2 31.48 8.76 5.48
C VAL A 2 30.53 9.86 4.96
N ARG A 3 30.71 10.32 3.71
CA ARG A 3 29.85 11.32 3.06
C ARG A 3 28.43 10.84 2.71
N CYS A 4 28.24 9.56 2.35
CA CYS A 4 26.89 9.01 2.07
C CYS A 4 26.06 8.86 3.34
N ILE A 5 26.68 8.49 4.47
CA ILE A 5 26.00 8.27 5.75
C ILE A 5 25.40 9.59 6.27
N PHE A 6 26.10 10.70 6.08
CA PHE A 6 25.61 12.02 6.49
C PHE A 6 24.45 12.53 5.59
N GLN A 7 24.45 12.21 4.29
CA GLN A 7 23.36 12.61 3.40
C GLN A 7 22.05 11.86 3.67
N VAL A 8 22.11 10.59 4.08
CA VAL A 8 20.91 9.82 4.46
C VAL A 8 20.36 10.30 5.81
N LEU A 9 21.23 10.63 6.77
CA LEU A 9 20.79 11.17 8.06
C LEU A 9 20.11 12.55 7.91
N VAL A 10 20.60 13.39 7.00
CA VAL A 10 20.01 14.71 6.70
C VAL A 10 18.69 14.59 5.95
N ALA A 11 18.51 13.59 5.08
CA ALA A 11 17.22 13.34 4.41
C ALA A 11 16.12 12.91 5.39
N VAL A 12 16.45 12.12 6.41
CA VAL A 12 15.51 11.76 7.49
C VAL A 12 15.13 12.98 8.35
N VAL A 13 16.03 13.96 8.49
CA VAL A 13 15.77 15.20 9.25
C VAL A 13 14.95 16.22 8.44
N LEU A 14 14.95 16.17 7.10
CA LEU A 14 14.29 17.17 6.24
C LEU A 14 12.87 16.83 5.80
N VAL A 15 12.39 15.60 5.98
CA VAL A 15 10.99 15.21 5.66
C VAL A 15 10.03 15.43 6.84
N ALA A 16 10.54 15.62 8.06
CA ALA A 16 9.73 15.92 9.24
C ALA A 16 9.40 17.43 9.33
N GLY A 17 8.42 17.86 8.54
CA GLY A 17 7.84 19.21 8.60
C GLY A 17 6.94 19.49 9.81
N THR A 18 7.15 18.83 10.95
CA THR A 18 6.31 19.05 12.14
C THR A 18 7.13 19.14 13.42
N THR A 19 6.85 20.16 14.21
CA THR A 19 7.45 20.48 15.51
C THR A 19 6.99 19.52 16.61
N SER A 20 7.20 18.21 16.45
CA SER A 20 7.13 17.23 17.52
C SER A 20 8.54 16.76 17.85
N ALA A 21 8.85 16.65 19.15
CA ALA A 21 10.19 16.37 19.64
C ALA A 21 10.74 15.09 18.99
N LEU A 22 11.92 15.21 18.36
CA LEU A 22 12.64 14.08 17.78
C LEU A 22 12.87 13.00 18.85
N ASP A 23 12.29 11.82 18.66
CA ASP A 23 12.58 10.65 19.50
C ASP A 23 13.92 10.05 19.09
N PHE A 24 14.97 10.48 19.79
CA PHE A 24 16.34 10.01 19.57
C PHE A 24 16.54 8.52 19.87
N GLY A 25 15.61 7.86 20.57
CA GLY A 25 15.62 6.41 20.77
C GLY A 25 15.34 5.68 19.47
N LYS A 26 14.23 6.03 18.80
CA LYS A 26 13.85 5.45 17.51
C LYS A 26 14.91 5.64 16.43
N LEU A 27 15.52 6.83 16.35
CA LEU A 27 16.60 7.15 15.40
C LEU A 27 17.83 6.22 15.53
N LYS A 28 18.17 5.78 16.74
CA LYS A 28 19.29 4.86 16.97
C LYS A 28 18.98 3.44 16.50
N ASP A 29 17.75 2.99 16.71
CA ASP A 29 17.29 1.69 16.22
C ASP A 29 17.34 1.65 14.68
N TYR A 30 16.81 2.70 14.01
CA TYR A 30 16.87 2.81 12.54
C TYR A 30 18.30 2.74 12.01
N ALA A 31 19.23 3.47 12.63
CA ALA A 31 20.64 3.46 12.22
C ALA A 31 21.31 2.10 12.43
N THR A 32 20.84 1.30 13.39
CA THR A 32 21.36 -0.04 13.70
C THR A 32 20.85 -1.07 12.69
N ASP A 33 19.54 -1.07 12.42
CA ASP A 33 18.93 -1.96 11.42
C ASP A 33 19.50 -1.71 10.02
N ILE A 34 19.72 -0.44 9.66
CA ILE A 34 20.36 -0.06 8.39
C ILE A 34 21.77 -0.66 8.28
N LYS A 35 22.59 -0.54 9.33
CA LYS A 35 23.97 -1.06 9.30
C LYS A 35 24.02 -2.57 9.11
N GLU A 36 23.19 -3.34 9.80
CA GLU A 36 23.17 -4.80 9.69
C GLU A 36 22.77 -5.29 8.29
N GLN A 37 21.80 -4.63 7.64
CA GLN A 37 21.32 -5.09 6.33
C GLN A 37 22.30 -4.73 5.19
N PHE A 38 22.99 -3.59 5.28
CA PHE A 38 24.06 -3.24 4.33
C PHE A 38 25.29 -4.15 4.46
N THR A 39 25.56 -4.72 5.64
CA THR A 39 26.65 -5.70 5.80
C THR A 39 26.31 -7.08 5.24
N ASN A 40 25.03 -7.43 5.17
CA ASN A 40 24.58 -8.76 4.77
C ASN A 40 24.15 -8.86 3.29
N ASN A 41 24.21 -7.75 2.54
CA ASN A 41 23.83 -7.67 1.12
C ASN A 41 22.39 -8.16 0.83
N ALA A 42 21.53 -8.18 1.84
CA ALA A 42 20.17 -8.69 1.75
C ALA A 42 19.24 -7.59 1.23
N THR A 43 18.48 -7.88 0.18
CA THR A 43 17.42 -6.99 -0.33
C THR A 43 16.17 -7.03 0.55
N ASP A 44 16.05 -8.07 1.38
CA ASP A 44 14.96 -8.25 2.33
C ASP A 44 15.51 -8.25 3.77
N PRO A 45 14.85 -7.56 4.72
CA PRO A 45 15.18 -7.66 6.13
C PRO A 45 15.06 -9.10 6.62
N PRO A 46 15.97 -9.58 7.49
CA PRO A 46 15.76 -10.84 8.21
C PRO A 46 14.44 -10.81 8.99
N ALA A 47 13.80 -11.97 9.15
CA ALA A 47 12.57 -12.11 9.91
C ALA A 47 12.66 -11.45 11.31
N GLY A 48 11.67 -10.63 11.65
CA GLY A 48 11.64 -9.86 12.90
C GLY A 48 12.52 -8.59 12.96
N LYS A 49 13.14 -8.16 11.85
CA LYS A 49 13.89 -6.88 11.75
C LYS A 49 13.05 -5.80 11.06
N ARG A 50 13.29 -4.52 11.39
CA ARG A 50 12.55 -3.41 10.78
C ARG A 50 12.90 -3.28 9.29
N PRO A 51 11.93 -2.95 8.42
CA PRO A 51 12.22 -2.78 7.02
C PRO A 51 13.04 -1.51 6.71
N LEU A 52 13.95 -1.58 5.74
CA LEU A 52 14.82 -0.46 5.34
C LEU A 52 14.06 0.69 4.70
N HIS A 53 13.02 0.35 3.94
CA HIS A 53 12.24 1.31 3.17
C HIS A 53 10.84 1.43 3.80
N PRO A 54 10.44 2.61 4.28
CA PRO A 54 9.15 2.79 4.93
C PRO A 54 7.96 2.49 4.03
N LEU A 55 8.13 2.67 2.72
CA LEU A 55 7.12 2.43 1.68
C LEU A 55 7.79 1.72 0.49
N LEU A 56 7.12 0.73 -0.08
CA LEU A 56 7.49 0.09 -1.35
C LEU A 56 6.35 0.25 -2.36
N SER A 57 6.70 0.37 -3.64
CA SER A 57 5.75 0.30 -4.74
C SER A 57 5.54 -1.15 -5.14
N GLY A 58 4.29 -1.60 -5.21
CA GLY A 58 3.94 -2.92 -5.70
C GLY A 58 4.01 -3.05 -7.24
N LEU A 59 3.49 -4.15 -7.74
CA LEU A 59 3.30 -4.38 -9.16
C LEU A 59 1.97 -3.78 -9.61
N GLU A 60 1.99 -3.01 -10.70
CA GLU A 60 0.78 -2.45 -11.31
C GLU A 60 0.16 -3.45 -12.27
N PHE A 61 -1.11 -3.77 -12.04
CA PHE A 61 -1.93 -4.64 -12.89
C PHE A 61 -2.92 -3.80 -13.68
N GLY A 62 -3.27 -4.20 -14.90
CA GLY A 62 -4.32 -3.57 -15.69
C GLY A 62 -3.85 -2.89 -16.97
N GLY A 63 -4.60 -1.87 -17.39
CA GLY A 63 -4.41 -1.13 -18.62
C GLY A 63 -3.50 0.09 -18.52
N THR A 64 -3.20 0.69 -19.67
CA THR A 64 -2.32 1.86 -19.73
C THR A 64 -2.96 3.15 -19.26
N GLY A 65 -4.30 3.24 -19.16
CA GLY A 65 -5.07 4.38 -18.64
C GLY A 65 -4.65 5.76 -19.16
N ASN A 66 -5.26 6.83 -18.65
CA ASN A 66 -4.78 8.20 -18.93
C ASN A 66 -4.81 9.13 -17.69
N ASP A 67 -5.66 8.86 -16.70
CA ASP A 67 -5.71 9.63 -15.44
C ASP A 67 -5.04 8.84 -14.32
N ALA A 68 -3.83 9.23 -13.95
CA ALA A 68 -3.07 8.57 -12.89
C ALA A 68 -3.54 9.03 -11.50
N TYR A 69 -3.56 8.11 -10.54
CA TYR A 69 -3.77 8.42 -9.14
C TYR A 69 -2.67 7.76 -8.31
N GLU A 70 -2.27 8.42 -7.23
CA GLU A 70 -1.33 7.89 -6.25
C GLU A 70 -1.63 8.53 -4.90
N TYR A 71 -1.77 7.70 -3.86
CA TYR A 71 -1.98 8.17 -2.49
C TYR A 71 -0.73 8.08 -1.63
N ARG A 72 0.46 7.97 -2.22
CA ARG A 72 1.72 7.76 -1.48
C ARG A 72 1.98 8.81 -0.40
N ASP A 73 1.75 10.08 -0.72
CA ASP A 73 2.00 11.19 0.21
C ASP A 73 1.01 11.22 1.39
N ALA A 74 -0.07 10.43 1.31
CA ALA A 74 -1.06 10.27 2.35
C ALA A 74 -0.89 8.94 3.13
N VAL A 75 0.19 8.20 2.91
CA VAL A 75 0.51 6.96 3.65
C VAL A 75 1.66 7.23 4.61
N GLU A 76 1.39 7.11 5.92
CA GLU A 76 2.44 7.17 6.93
C GLU A 76 2.84 5.76 7.39
N PRO A 77 4.14 5.44 7.46
CA PRO A 77 4.60 4.15 7.98
C PRO A 77 4.17 3.94 9.43
N GLY A 78 3.67 2.73 9.74
CA GLY A 78 3.14 2.42 11.07
C GLY A 78 1.70 2.85 11.33
N GLU A 79 1.01 3.44 10.35
CA GLU A 79 -0.43 3.67 10.46
C GLU A 79 -1.21 2.36 10.59
N VAL A 80 -2.34 2.45 11.29
CA VAL A 80 -3.25 1.31 11.45
C VAL A 80 -4.32 1.37 10.38
N VAL A 81 -4.27 0.44 9.42
CA VAL A 81 -5.36 0.24 8.46
C VAL A 81 -6.56 -0.33 9.21
N LYS A 82 -7.72 0.30 9.05
CA LYS A 82 -8.99 -0.09 9.66
C LYS A 82 -9.91 -0.80 8.69
N GLY A 83 -9.71 -0.62 7.40
CA GLY A 83 -10.57 -1.25 6.41
C GLY A 83 -10.20 -0.90 4.99
N VAL A 84 -10.88 -1.58 4.08
CA VAL A 84 -10.78 -1.32 2.64
C VAL A 84 -12.16 -1.43 2.02
N THR A 85 -12.43 -0.52 1.09
CA THR A 85 -13.67 -0.44 0.34
C THR A 85 -13.39 -0.76 -1.13
N ILE A 86 -14.21 -1.59 -1.74
CA ILE A 86 -14.26 -1.77 -3.20
C ILE A 86 -15.65 -1.37 -3.69
N ARG A 87 -15.74 -0.74 -4.86
CA ARG A 87 -17.00 -0.60 -5.61
C ARG A 87 -16.93 -1.47 -6.84
N THR A 88 -17.84 -2.43 -6.97
CA THR A 88 -17.80 -3.39 -8.08
C THR A 88 -19.16 -3.61 -8.71
N GLY A 89 -19.15 -3.78 -10.03
CA GLY A 89 -20.26 -4.31 -10.81
C GLY A 89 -19.73 -5.45 -11.67
N LYS A 90 -19.86 -5.36 -12.99
CA LYS A 90 -19.12 -6.27 -13.90
C LYS A 90 -17.60 -6.08 -13.82
N ARG A 91 -17.14 -4.88 -13.48
CA ARG A 91 -15.74 -4.48 -13.33
C ARG A 91 -15.56 -3.66 -12.04
N VAL A 92 -14.33 -3.33 -11.69
CA VAL A 92 -14.00 -2.57 -10.50
C VAL A 92 -14.13 -1.07 -10.81
N ASN A 93 -15.06 -0.41 -10.14
CA ASN A 93 -15.37 1.00 -10.35
C ASN A 93 -14.53 1.90 -9.45
N GLY A 94 -14.17 1.41 -8.26
CA GLY A 94 -13.29 2.13 -7.36
C GLY A 94 -12.78 1.30 -6.20
N ILE A 95 -11.79 1.85 -5.53
CA ILE A 95 -11.11 1.27 -4.38
C ILE A 95 -10.76 2.40 -3.40
N GLY A 96 -10.88 2.12 -2.11
CA GLY A 96 -10.41 3.04 -1.09
C GLY A 96 -9.97 2.32 0.15
N ILE A 97 -9.14 2.99 0.93
CA ILE A 97 -8.53 2.45 2.13
C ILE A 97 -8.84 3.39 3.29
N ILE A 98 -9.10 2.78 4.44
CA ILE A 98 -9.48 3.48 5.67
C ILE A 98 -8.34 3.28 6.66
N HIS A 99 -7.74 4.38 7.09
CA HIS A 99 -6.63 4.42 8.03
C HIS A 99 -7.03 5.13 9.31
N GLN A 100 -6.25 4.88 10.34
CA GLN A 100 -6.12 5.77 11.48
C GLN A 100 -4.70 6.34 11.42
N ASN A 101 -4.59 7.67 11.29
CA ASN A 101 -3.30 8.35 11.27
C ASN A 101 -2.60 8.27 12.64
N LEU A 102 -1.36 8.75 12.72
CA LEU A 102 -0.59 8.71 13.97
C LEU A 102 -1.20 9.56 15.10
N ALA A 103 -2.06 10.53 14.79
CA ALA A 103 -2.82 11.32 15.76
C ALA A 103 -4.11 10.61 16.23
N GLY A 104 -4.44 9.44 15.65
CA GLY A 104 -5.62 8.68 15.98
C GLY A 104 -6.88 9.05 15.19
N GLU A 105 -6.77 9.93 14.19
CA GLU A 105 -7.90 10.41 13.39
C GLU A 105 -8.16 9.49 12.20
N PRO A 106 -9.44 9.29 11.81
CA PRO A 106 -9.78 8.49 10.64
C PRO A 106 -9.44 9.25 9.36
N VAL A 107 -8.71 8.59 8.46
CA VAL A 107 -8.38 9.09 7.12
C VAL A 107 -8.89 8.08 6.10
N THR A 108 -9.61 8.56 5.08
CA THR A 108 -10.09 7.71 3.99
C THR A 108 -9.58 8.24 2.66
N ASN A 109 -8.79 7.42 1.97
CA ASN A 109 -8.34 7.68 0.60
C ASN A 109 -9.17 6.81 -0.35
N TYR A 110 -9.87 7.42 -1.30
CA TYR A 110 -10.75 6.71 -2.23
C TYR A 110 -10.54 7.16 -3.66
N VAL A 111 -10.52 6.23 -4.59
CA VAL A 111 -10.46 6.51 -6.03
C VAL A 111 -11.48 5.67 -6.78
N GLY A 112 -12.12 6.28 -7.77
CA GLY A 112 -13.05 5.61 -8.67
C GLY A 112 -14.32 6.42 -8.92
N GLY A 113 -15.18 5.86 -9.76
CA GLY A 113 -16.49 6.44 -10.06
C GLY A 113 -17.61 5.94 -9.14
N GLU A 114 -18.81 6.48 -9.35
CA GLU A 114 -20.01 6.11 -8.58
C GLU A 114 -20.67 4.81 -9.03
N GLY A 115 -20.17 4.19 -10.11
CA GLY A 115 -20.71 2.92 -10.61
C GLY A 115 -20.48 1.74 -9.64
N GLY A 116 -21.24 0.66 -9.86
CA GLY A 116 -21.19 -0.55 -9.03
C GLY A 116 -21.67 -0.33 -7.60
N ASP A 117 -21.68 -1.42 -6.82
CA ASP A 117 -22.11 -1.41 -5.43
C ASP A 117 -20.89 -1.40 -4.49
N PRO A 118 -20.91 -0.56 -3.43
CA PRO A 118 -19.83 -0.51 -2.45
C PRO A 118 -19.88 -1.71 -1.50
N GLN A 119 -18.71 -2.25 -1.20
CA GLN A 119 -18.49 -3.25 -0.16
C GLN A 119 -17.28 -2.82 0.66
N THR A 120 -17.34 -3.00 1.99
CA THR A 120 -16.23 -2.66 2.88
C THR A 120 -15.89 -3.85 3.78
N LEU A 121 -14.60 -4.15 3.87
CA LEU A 121 -14.05 -5.06 4.85
C LEU A 121 -13.44 -4.23 5.97
N THR A 122 -14.04 -4.34 7.16
CA THR A 122 -13.48 -3.79 8.40
C THR A 122 -12.50 -4.78 8.98
N LEU A 123 -11.30 -4.31 9.32
CA LEU A 123 -10.22 -5.14 9.88
C LEU A 123 -10.33 -5.22 11.40
N ASN A 124 -10.15 -6.42 11.93
CA ASN A 124 -10.09 -6.64 13.37
C ASN A 124 -8.73 -6.16 13.94
N PRO A 125 -8.60 -5.99 15.27
CA PRO A 125 -7.31 -5.71 15.88
C PRO A 125 -6.23 -6.74 15.47
N GLY A 126 -5.07 -6.25 15.04
CA GLY A 126 -3.95 -7.08 14.54
C GLY A 126 -4.21 -7.74 13.17
N GLU A 127 -5.25 -7.33 12.46
CA GLU A 127 -5.52 -7.75 11.10
C GLU A 127 -5.08 -6.68 10.10
N TYR A 128 -4.39 -7.09 9.04
CA TYR A 128 -3.87 -6.22 7.99
C TYR A 128 -3.87 -6.93 6.64
N ILE A 129 -3.93 -6.14 5.57
CA ILE A 129 -4.03 -6.65 4.20
C ILE A 129 -2.64 -6.96 3.69
N ILE A 130 -2.43 -8.19 3.19
CA ILE A 130 -1.12 -8.70 2.78
C ILE A 130 -1.06 -9.18 1.33
N SER A 131 -2.18 -9.18 0.61
CA SER A 131 -2.17 -9.61 -0.79
C SER A 131 -3.23 -8.87 -1.59
N ILE A 132 -2.84 -8.52 -2.82
CA ILE A 132 -3.71 -8.00 -3.86
C ILE A 132 -3.68 -8.94 -5.05
N GLU A 133 -4.85 -9.26 -5.57
CA GLU A 133 -5.07 -10.04 -6.79
C GLU A 133 -6.03 -9.24 -7.68
N ALA A 134 -5.64 -9.00 -8.93
CA ALA A 134 -6.40 -8.20 -9.88
C ALA A 134 -6.45 -8.90 -11.23
N HIS A 135 -7.64 -8.97 -11.82
CA HIS A 135 -7.83 -9.57 -13.14
C HIS A 135 -8.15 -8.47 -14.14
N THR A 136 -7.51 -8.54 -15.30
CA THR A 136 -7.67 -7.53 -16.35
C THR A 136 -8.65 -8.03 -17.41
N GLY A 137 -9.60 -7.18 -17.78
CA GLY A 137 -10.57 -7.46 -18.85
C GLY A 137 -10.62 -6.33 -19.87
N GLU A 138 -11.21 -6.62 -21.03
CA GLU A 138 -11.41 -5.61 -22.08
C GLU A 138 -12.80 -4.97 -21.98
N LYS A 139 -12.85 -3.66 -22.23
CA LYS A 139 -14.07 -2.89 -22.46
C LYS A 139 -13.78 -1.84 -23.52
N ASP A 140 -14.53 -1.86 -24.62
CA ASP A 140 -14.43 -0.88 -25.70
C ASP A 140 -13.00 -0.68 -26.22
N GLY A 141 -12.25 -1.78 -26.43
CA GLY A 141 -10.86 -1.77 -26.88
C GLY A 141 -9.84 -1.32 -25.83
N ARG A 142 -10.24 -1.15 -24.56
CA ARG A 142 -9.35 -0.74 -23.46
C ARG A 142 -9.33 -1.79 -22.34
N LYS A 143 -8.17 -1.95 -21.72
CA LYS A 143 -7.99 -2.81 -20.53
C LYS A 143 -8.46 -2.09 -19.27
N ARG A 144 -9.21 -2.82 -18.42
CA ARG A 144 -9.75 -2.36 -17.14
C ARG A 144 -9.58 -3.45 -16.09
N ILE A 145 -9.57 -3.07 -14.82
CA ILE A 145 -9.65 -4.04 -13.73
C ILE A 145 -11.06 -4.62 -13.69
N SER A 146 -11.16 -5.90 -14.06
CA SER A 146 -12.43 -6.62 -14.13
C SER A 146 -12.79 -7.28 -12.81
N TYR A 147 -11.80 -7.74 -12.06
CA TYR A 147 -11.97 -8.32 -10.72
C TYR A 147 -10.83 -7.87 -9.81
N ILE A 148 -11.13 -7.73 -8.53
CA ILE A 148 -10.13 -7.51 -7.49
C ILE A 148 -10.44 -8.38 -6.29
N LYS A 149 -9.38 -8.83 -5.62
CA LYS A 149 -9.43 -9.49 -4.33
C LYS A 149 -8.29 -8.99 -3.45
N LEU A 150 -8.62 -8.68 -2.21
CA LEU A 150 -7.66 -8.35 -1.16
C LEU A 150 -7.78 -9.39 -0.06
N THR A 151 -6.65 -9.89 0.42
CA THR A 151 -6.57 -10.94 1.46
C THR A 151 -5.76 -10.47 2.65
N THR A 152 -6.23 -10.77 3.86
CA THR A 152 -5.60 -10.36 5.12
C THR A 152 -4.71 -11.46 5.69
N ASN A 153 -3.84 -11.08 6.63
CA ASN A 153 -3.01 -12.01 7.42
C ASN A 153 -3.83 -13.03 8.24
N LYS A 154 -5.13 -12.79 8.43
CA LYS A 154 -6.05 -13.70 9.12
C LYS A 154 -6.94 -14.50 8.18
N ASN A 155 -6.60 -14.56 6.89
CA ASN A 155 -7.35 -15.26 5.84
C ASN A 155 -8.77 -14.73 5.59
N ASN A 156 -9.11 -13.52 6.06
CA ASN A 156 -10.30 -12.83 5.58
C ASN A 156 -10.01 -12.22 4.21
N SER A 157 -11.05 -11.99 3.43
CA SER A 157 -10.90 -11.35 2.13
C SER A 157 -12.12 -10.55 1.73
N ILE A 158 -11.90 -9.60 0.84
CA ILE A 158 -12.95 -8.88 0.10
C ILE A 158 -12.64 -9.02 -1.39
N SER A 159 -13.68 -9.23 -2.20
CA SER A 159 -13.52 -9.34 -3.64
C SER A 159 -14.80 -8.99 -4.38
N GLY A 160 -14.66 -8.58 -5.63
CA GLY A 160 -15.81 -8.30 -6.50
C GLY A 160 -15.40 -8.07 -7.95
N GLY A 161 -16.39 -7.98 -8.83
CA GLY A 161 -16.18 -7.92 -10.27
C GLY A 161 -16.26 -9.28 -10.96
N THR A 162 -15.83 -9.33 -12.23
CA THR A 162 -15.86 -10.54 -13.07
C THR A 162 -14.43 -11.08 -13.27
N PRO A 163 -14.10 -12.28 -12.76
CA PRO A 163 -12.81 -12.92 -13.02
C PRO A 163 -12.55 -13.10 -14.52
N THR A 164 -11.29 -12.91 -14.91
CA THR A 164 -10.78 -13.21 -16.27
C THR A 164 -9.52 -14.08 -16.20
N ASN A 165 -8.98 -14.46 -17.36
CA ASN A 165 -7.75 -15.26 -17.46
C ASN A 165 -6.46 -14.44 -17.35
N GLU A 166 -6.51 -13.10 -17.43
CA GLU A 166 -5.35 -12.23 -17.28
C GLU A 166 -5.24 -11.82 -15.80
N VAL A 167 -4.50 -12.61 -15.02
CA VAL A 167 -4.41 -12.48 -13.56
C VAL A 167 -3.06 -11.91 -13.14
N GLY A 168 -3.11 -10.87 -12.33
CA GLY A 168 -1.96 -10.34 -11.59
C GLY A 168 -2.15 -10.56 -10.09
N LYS A 169 -1.07 -10.90 -9.39
CA LYS A 169 -1.09 -11.10 -7.94
C LYS A 169 0.23 -10.71 -7.31
N GLU A 170 0.15 -10.05 -6.16
CA GLU A 170 1.30 -9.72 -5.34
C GLU A 170 0.97 -9.93 -3.86
N SER A 171 1.99 -10.30 -3.09
CA SER A 171 1.92 -10.41 -1.63
C SER A 171 2.94 -9.47 -1.01
N ALA A 172 2.60 -8.90 0.14
CA ALA A 172 3.49 -8.10 0.95
C ALA A 172 4.74 -8.91 1.35
N GLN A 173 5.88 -8.25 1.37
CA GLN A 173 7.05 -8.75 2.09
C GLN A 173 6.75 -8.82 3.60
N GLU A 174 7.52 -9.62 4.33
CA GLU A 174 7.41 -9.67 5.79
C GLU A 174 7.59 -8.27 6.40
N GLY A 175 6.73 -7.91 7.35
CA GLY A 175 6.74 -6.59 7.99
C GLY A 175 6.04 -5.49 7.21
N TYR A 176 5.37 -5.80 6.09
CA TYR A 176 4.57 -4.83 5.33
C TYR A 176 3.07 -5.19 5.30
N GLN A 177 2.26 -4.16 5.06
CA GLN A 177 0.84 -4.24 4.76
C GLN A 177 0.51 -3.34 3.57
N VAL A 178 -0.68 -3.46 2.98
CA VAL A 178 -1.19 -2.42 2.07
C VAL A 178 -1.41 -1.13 2.88
N GLY A 179 -0.68 -0.08 2.54
CA GLY A 179 -0.86 1.27 3.08
C GLY A 179 -1.61 2.21 2.14
N GLY A 180 -1.78 1.85 0.87
CA GLY A 180 -2.50 2.67 -0.08
C GLY A 180 -2.51 2.03 -1.47
N PHE A 181 -3.00 2.79 -2.45
CA PHE A 181 -3.06 2.35 -3.83
C PHE A 181 -2.57 3.45 -4.77
N TYR A 182 -1.99 3.02 -5.88
CA TYR A 182 -1.76 3.86 -7.06
C TYR A 182 -2.19 3.10 -8.32
N GLY A 183 -2.26 3.81 -9.43
CA GLY A 183 -2.64 3.24 -10.71
C GLY A 183 -3.28 4.30 -11.60
N LYS A 184 -4.25 3.86 -12.41
CA LYS A 184 -4.93 4.72 -13.38
C LYS A 184 -6.41 4.45 -13.38
N ARG A 185 -7.18 5.49 -13.70
CA ARG A 185 -8.64 5.43 -13.71
C ARG A 185 -9.25 6.10 -14.95
N GLY A 186 -10.51 5.76 -15.15
CA GLY A 186 -11.52 6.59 -15.79
C GLY A 186 -12.79 6.50 -14.94
N ASP A 187 -13.93 6.19 -15.57
CA ASP A 187 -15.17 5.87 -14.84
C ASP A 187 -15.06 4.57 -14.02
N GLU A 188 -14.16 3.67 -14.44
CA GLU A 188 -13.77 2.43 -13.78
C GLU A 188 -12.23 2.41 -13.61
N LEU A 189 -11.69 1.56 -12.74
CA LEU A 189 -10.23 1.42 -12.61
C LEU A 189 -9.63 0.83 -13.89
N ASP A 190 -8.66 1.53 -14.47
CA ASP A 190 -7.86 1.02 -15.59
C ASP A 190 -6.76 0.09 -15.07
N SER A 191 -6.08 0.52 -14.01
CA SER A 191 -5.02 -0.24 -13.36
C SER A 191 -4.98 0.00 -11.85
N VAL A 192 -4.35 -0.91 -11.12
CA VAL A 192 -4.17 -0.83 -9.67
C VAL A 192 -2.88 -1.50 -9.23
N ALA A 193 -2.23 -0.89 -8.25
CA ALA A 193 -1.08 -1.40 -7.52
C ALA A 193 -1.22 -1.09 -6.03
N ALA A 194 -0.63 -1.92 -5.18
CA ALA A 194 -0.52 -1.63 -3.76
C ALA A 194 0.69 -0.73 -3.47
N ILE A 195 0.52 0.18 -2.52
CA ILE A 195 1.64 0.79 -1.79
C ILE A 195 1.83 -0.05 -0.55
N TRP A 196 2.98 -0.69 -0.41
CA TRP A 196 3.30 -1.51 0.75
C TRP A 196 3.94 -0.63 1.82
N ALA A 197 3.32 -0.52 2.99
CA ALA A 197 3.80 0.28 4.11
C ALA A 197 4.27 -0.61 5.25
N THR A 198 5.34 -0.19 5.94
CA THR A 198 5.85 -0.95 7.08
C THR A 198 4.84 -0.97 8.22
N ILE A 199 4.74 -2.13 8.86
CA ILE A 199 4.03 -2.30 10.12
C ILE A 199 5.03 -2.00 11.22
N LEU A 200 4.72 -1.03 12.08
CA LEU A 200 5.51 -0.75 13.27
C LEU A 200 4.89 -1.50 14.46
N PRO A 201 5.73 -2.11 15.33
CA PRO A 201 5.26 -2.78 16.54
C PRO A 201 4.72 -1.82 17.60
#